data_AF-A0A2C6CWC7-F1
#
_entry.id   AF-A0A2C6CWC7-F1
#
_cell.length_a   1.000
_cell.length_b   1.000
_cell.length_c   1.000
_cell.angle_alpha   90.00
_cell.angle_beta   90.00
_cell.angle_gamma   90.00
#
_symmetry.space_group_name_H-M   'P 1'
#
loop_
_entity.id
_entity.type
_entity.pdbx_description
1 polymer ?
#
loop_
_entity_poly.entity_id
_entity_poly.type
_entity_poly.pdbx_seq_one_letter_code
_entity_poly.pdbx_strand_id
1 'polypeptide(L)'
;MAQGDTRALWSSPDALVLKCLTLLLTPVLPVHPRCEHIKGHQGGKKSVQRIHQMLRQPNNRFVCRTDIKGYYARINKQTLYSQGQSHVHHPILLNLVWQFLHYSVEDGGTFHTPEFGIARSSSLSPLLAAFHLYEVDAHFAQQTNLDYSRYMDDFFIIANTRWQLRRAVRKLNQFFDQFGFHQHPDKTFIGPTRKGTDWMGYRLTDKGVQSVAPRALTNHLTRLRRLYEQTRHLTARQQQVRVAGYVGRWQVWSVCIQMPAPICRPHPPRTC
;
A
#
# COMPACT_ATOMS: atom_id res chain seq x y z
N MET A 1 -7.69 -2.21 -24.53
CA MET A 1 -8.03 -2.47 -23.12
C MET A 1 -6.74 -2.79 -22.37
N ALA A 2 -6.22 -1.86 -21.56
CA ALA A 2 -4.95 -2.05 -20.87
C ALA A 2 -5.11 -3.12 -19.76
N GLN A 3 -4.56 -4.31 -20.00
CA GLN A 3 -4.16 -5.22 -18.92
C GLN A 3 -3.19 -4.47 -17.99
N GLY A 4 -3.27 -4.73 -16.68
CA GLY A 4 -2.75 -3.87 -15.60
C GLY A 4 -1.24 -3.60 -15.50
N ASP A 5 -0.48 -3.76 -16.59
CA ASP A 5 0.97 -3.54 -16.66
C ASP A 5 1.39 -2.26 -17.40
N THR A 6 0.49 -1.59 -18.13
CA THR A 6 0.81 -0.32 -18.80
C THR A 6 0.83 0.83 -17.78
N ARG A 7 1.87 1.66 -17.84
CA ARG A 7 2.02 2.86 -16.99
C ARG A 7 2.15 4.08 -17.88
N ALA A 8 1.38 5.12 -17.60
CA ALA A 8 1.58 6.42 -18.23
C ALA A 8 3.00 6.93 -17.92
N LEU A 9 3.73 7.38 -18.93
CA LEU A 9 5.04 8.00 -18.72
C LEU A 9 4.86 9.51 -18.87
N TRP A 10 5.30 10.25 -17.86
CA TRP A 10 5.25 11.71 -17.88
C TRP A 10 6.54 12.23 -18.50
N SER A 11 6.43 13.28 -19.30
CA SER A 11 7.60 14.01 -19.77
C SER A 11 8.41 14.54 -18.58
N SER A 12 9.71 14.75 -18.74
CA SER A 12 10.55 15.29 -17.66
C SER A 12 10.02 16.64 -17.12
N PRO A 13 9.58 17.60 -17.97
CA PRO A 13 8.92 18.82 -17.51
C PRO A 13 7.64 18.56 -16.70
N ASP A 14 6.75 17.69 -17.18
CA ASP A 14 5.50 17.40 -16.46
C ASP A 14 5.78 16.73 -15.12
N ALA A 15 6.71 15.78 -15.08
CA ALA A 15 7.12 15.11 -13.85
C ALA A 15 7.65 16.11 -12.80
N LEU A 16 8.38 17.15 -13.24
CA LEU A 16 8.84 18.24 -12.38
C LEU A 16 7.66 19.08 -11.87
N VAL A 17 6.75 19.51 -12.75
CA VAL A 17 5.55 20.28 -12.38
C VAL A 17 4.69 19.50 -11.38
N LEU A 18 4.43 18.22 -11.64
CA LEU A 18 3.68 17.35 -10.73
C LEU A 18 4.38 17.20 -9.39
N LYS A 19 5.72 17.15 -9.37
CA LYS A 19 6.48 17.11 -8.12
C LYS A 19 6.34 18.41 -7.33
N CYS A 20 6.47 19.57 -7.99
CA CYS A 20 6.27 20.87 -7.37
C CYS A 20 4.84 21.02 -6.83
N LEU A 21 3.84 20.64 -7.63
CA LEU A 21 2.43 20.64 -7.24
C LEU A 21 2.19 19.74 -6.02
N THR A 22 2.80 18.55 -5.97
CA THR A 22 2.72 17.66 -4.81
C THR A 22 3.25 18.35 -3.55
N LEU A 23 4.39 19.03 -3.64
CA LEU A 23 5.00 19.72 -2.49
C LEU A 23 4.11 20.87 -2.00
N LEU A 24 3.50 21.63 -2.91
CA LEU A 24 2.59 22.73 -2.58
C LEU A 24 1.26 22.24 -2.00
N LEU A 25 0.74 21.11 -2.46
CA LEU A 25 -0.54 20.55 -1.99
C LEU A 25 -0.42 19.74 -0.70
N THR A 26 0.75 19.18 -0.39
CA THR A 26 0.98 18.36 0.81
C THR A 26 0.56 19.06 2.12
N PRO A 27 0.91 20.34 2.39
CA PRO A 27 0.47 21.02 3.60
C PRO A 27 -1.00 21.46 3.60
N VAL A 28 -1.67 21.45 2.44
CA VAL A 28 -3.03 21.96 2.26
C VAL A 28 -4.06 20.82 2.29
N LEU A 29 -3.76 19.69 1.65
CA LEU A 29 -4.67 18.56 1.55
C LEU A 29 -4.61 17.72 2.83
N PRO A 30 -5.74 17.51 3.52
CA PRO A 30 -5.75 16.70 4.73
C PRO A 30 -5.48 15.23 4.39
N VAL A 31 -4.55 14.62 5.12
CA VAL A 31 -4.35 13.17 5.10
C VAL A 31 -4.31 12.67 6.53
N HIS A 32 -5.12 11.66 6.83
CA HIS A 32 -5.22 11.16 8.19
C HIS A 32 -3.96 10.34 8.57
N PRO A 33 -3.43 10.44 9.80
CA PRO A 33 -2.23 9.69 10.23
C PRO A 33 -2.37 8.16 10.17
N ARG A 34 -3.62 7.64 10.18
CA ARG A 34 -3.91 6.21 10.00
C ARG A 34 -3.76 5.73 8.54
N CYS A 35 -3.58 6.64 7.59
CA CYS A 35 -3.14 6.36 6.23
C CYS A 35 -1.60 6.36 6.19
N GLU A 36 -0.98 5.21 6.44
CA GLU A 36 0.41 5.10 6.87
C GLU A 36 1.45 5.17 5.72
N HIS A 37 1.04 5.26 4.45
CA HIS A 37 1.97 5.30 3.31
C HIS A 37 2.57 6.69 3.01
N ILE A 38 2.01 7.75 3.59
CA ILE A 38 2.52 9.12 3.38
C ILE A 38 3.79 9.35 4.21
N LYS A 39 4.76 10.05 3.61
CA LYS A 39 6.01 10.42 4.29
C LYS A 39 5.69 11.26 5.53
N GLY A 40 6.30 10.91 6.66
CA GLY A 40 6.01 11.54 7.95
C GLY A 40 4.99 10.77 8.80
N HIS A 41 4.24 9.84 8.20
CA HIS A 41 3.39 8.91 8.95
C HIS A 41 4.20 7.70 9.43
N GLN A 42 3.52 6.73 10.04
CA GLN A 42 4.16 5.57 10.66
C GLN A 42 4.94 4.70 9.65
N GLY A 43 4.52 4.67 8.37
CA GLY A 43 5.13 3.80 7.37
C GLY A 43 4.81 2.32 7.61
N GLY A 44 5.09 1.48 6.61
CA GLY A 44 4.76 0.05 6.68
C GLY A 44 5.44 -0.68 7.84
N LYS A 45 6.68 -0.31 8.19
CA LYS A 45 7.42 -0.96 9.28
C LYS A 45 6.80 -0.71 10.66
N LYS A 46 6.56 0.56 11.03
CA LYS A 46 5.96 0.88 12.33
C LYS A 46 4.49 0.41 12.39
N SER A 47 3.78 0.45 11.26
CA SER A 47 2.43 -0.15 11.14
C SER A 47 2.42 -1.61 11.59
N VAL A 48 3.32 -2.43 11.04
CA VAL A 48 3.38 -3.85 11.41
C VAL A 48 3.83 -4.04 12.87
N GLN A 49 4.76 -3.22 13.37
CA GLN A 49 5.17 -3.28 14.78
C GLN A 49 4.01 -2.95 15.74
N ARG A 50 3.23 -1.92 15.43
CA ARG A 50 2.03 -1.57 16.17
C ARG A 50 1.03 -2.74 16.13
N ILE A 51 0.68 -3.21 14.93
CA ILE A 51 -0.26 -4.32 14.77
C ILE A 51 0.24 -5.60 15.47
N HIS A 52 1.55 -5.88 15.48
CA HIS A 52 2.14 -6.99 16.22
C HIS A 52 1.81 -6.90 17.72
N GLN A 53 2.04 -5.74 18.34
CA GLN A 53 1.76 -5.54 19.76
C GLN A 53 0.26 -5.66 20.05
N MET A 54 -0.56 -5.11 19.17
CA MET A 54 -2.00 -5.10 19.31
C MET A 54 -2.63 -6.48 19.22
N LEU A 55 -2.24 -7.29 18.23
CA LEU A 55 -2.80 -8.62 18.04
C LEU A 55 -2.54 -9.56 19.23
N ARG A 56 -1.46 -9.31 19.98
CA ARG A 56 -1.11 -10.07 21.20
C ARG A 56 -1.95 -9.71 22.41
N GLN A 57 -2.77 -8.65 22.33
CA GLN A 57 -3.71 -8.30 23.39
C GLN A 57 -4.91 -9.27 23.37
N PRO A 58 -5.46 -9.65 24.53
CA PRO A 58 -6.53 -10.65 24.62
C PRO A 58 -7.83 -10.23 23.89
N ASN A 59 -8.03 -8.93 23.69
CA ASN A 59 -9.27 -8.35 23.17
C ASN A 59 -9.25 -8.07 21.66
N ASN A 60 -8.34 -8.67 20.90
CA ASN A 60 -8.19 -8.44 19.45
C ASN A 60 -8.37 -9.73 18.64
N ARG A 61 -9.62 -10.22 18.62
CA ARG A 61 -9.95 -11.58 18.17
C ARG A 61 -10.38 -11.69 16.72
N PHE A 62 -10.78 -10.59 16.09
CA PHE A 62 -11.27 -10.59 14.71
C PHE A 62 -10.58 -9.51 13.89
N VAL A 63 -10.34 -9.81 12.61
CA VAL A 63 -9.69 -8.92 11.66
C VAL A 63 -10.40 -8.93 10.31
N CYS A 64 -10.45 -7.75 9.69
CA CYS A 64 -10.76 -7.56 8.28
C CYS A 64 -9.53 -6.94 7.63
N ARG A 65 -8.89 -7.69 6.73
CA ARG A 65 -7.93 -7.16 5.77
C ARG A 65 -8.60 -7.12 4.41
N THR A 66 -8.66 -5.96 3.77
CA THR A 66 -9.24 -5.81 2.43
C THR A 66 -8.43 -4.84 1.61
N ASP A 67 -8.61 -4.90 0.30
CA ASP A 67 -8.00 -4.03 -0.70
C ASP A 67 -9.10 -3.51 -1.63
N ILE A 68 -8.91 -2.34 -2.26
CA ILE A 68 -9.83 -1.85 -3.29
C ILE A 68 -9.41 -2.40 -4.65
N LYS A 69 -10.34 -3.04 -5.36
CA LYS A 69 -10.06 -3.59 -6.70
C LYS A 69 -9.75 -2.46 -7.68
N GLY A 70 -8.48 -2.37 -8.09
CA GLY A 70 -8.06 -1.44 -9.13
C GLY A 70 -8.14 0.03 -8.71
N TYR A 71 -7.87 0.34 -7.44
CA TYR A 71 -8.08 1.65 -6.81
C TYR A 71 -7.77 2.84 -7.72
N TYR A 72 -6.50 3.03 -8.08
CA TYR A 72 -6.07 4.14 -8.93
C TYR A 72 -6.80 4.24 -10.27
N ALA A 73 -7.20 3.11 -10.88
CA ALA A 73 -7.88 3.10 -12.17
C ALA A 73 -9.39 3.40 -12.06
N ARG A 74 -9.95 3.36 -10.85
CA ARG A 74 -11.38 3.55 -10.58
C ARG A 74 -11.71 4.84 -9.86
N ILE A 75 -10.72 5.62 -9.43
CA ILE A 75 -10.97 6.91 -8.77
C ILE A 75 -11.86 7.78 -9.66
N ASN A 76 -12.98 8.25 -9.13
CA ASN A 76 -13.83 9.20 -9.82
C ASN A 76 -13.17 10.58 -9.80
N LYS A 77 -12.83 11.09 -10.99
CA LYS A 77 -12.12 12.37 -11.16
C LYS A 77 -12.92 13.56 -10.65
N GLN A 78 -14.23 13.58 -10.92
CA GLN A 78 -15.10 14.66 -10.49
C GLN A 78 -15.21 14.70 -8.97
N THR A 79 -15.43 13.54 -8.33
CA THR A 79 -15.48 13.46 -6.87
C THR A 79 -14.16 13.91 -6.25
N LEU A 80 -13.02 13.43 -6.75
CA LEU A 80 -11.70 13.82 -6.26
C LEU A 80 -11.44 15.33 -6.44
N TYR A 81 -11.81 15.88 -7.59
CA TYR A 81 -11.67 17.31 -7.87
C TYR A 81 -12.52 18.15 -6.91
N SER A 82 -13.81 17.81 -6.75
CA SER A 82 -14.73 18.51 -5.85
C SER A 82 -14.29 18.44 -4.39
N GLN A 83 -13.73 17.30 -3.93
CA GLN A 83 -13.08 17.23 -2.62
C GLN A 83 -11.92 18.23 -2.52
N GLY A 84 -11.05 18.29 -3.53
CA GLY A 84 -9.89 19.18 -3.56
C GLY A 84 -10.26 20.67 -3.53
N GLN A 85 -11.37 21.05 -4.17
CA GLN A 85 -11.86 22.44 -4.19
C GLN A 85 -12.22 22.97 -2.79
N SER A 86 -12.62 22.11 -1.87
CA SER A 86 -12.92 22.50 -0.48
C SER A 86 -11.67 22.89 0.33
N HIS A 87 -10.47 22.53 -0.14
CA HIS A 87 -9.22 22.77 0.57
C HIS A 87 -8.24 23.67 -0.19
N VAL A 88 -8.28 23.63 -1.52
CA VAL A 88 -7.35 24.38 -2.39
C VAL A 88 -8.10 25.54 -3.03
N HIS A 89 -7.79 26.76 -2.61
CA HIS A 89 -8.45 27.96 -3.15
C HIS A 89 -7.66 28.64 -4.28
N HIS A 90 -6.37 28.31 -4.45
CA HIS A 90 -5.54 28.95 -5.45
C HIS A 90 -5.91 28.47 -6.87
N PRO A 91 -6.36 29.37 -7.78
CA PRO A 91 -6.92 28.97 -9.07
C PRO A 91 -5.92 28.23 -9.97
N ILE A 92 -4.65 28.65 -9.96
CA ILE A 92 -3.59 27.97 -10.72
C ILE A 92 -3.37 26.53 -10.23
N LEU A 93 -3.37 26.28 -8.92
CA LEU A 93 -3.17 24.93 -8.38
C LEU A 93 -4.35 24.03 -8.72
N LEU A 94 -5.58 24.54 -8.59
CA LEU A 94 -6.78 23.82 -9.02
C LEU A 94 -6.75 23.50 -10.52
N ASN A 95 -6.31 24.44 -11.34
CA ASN A 95 -6.20 24.23 -12.78
C ASN A 95 -5.14 23.15 -13.11
N LEU A 96 -3.99 23.14 -12.44
CA LEU A 96 -2.98 22.09 -12.63
C LEU A 96 -3.48 20.72 -12.14
N VAL A 97 -4.23 20.67 -11.03
CA VAL A 97 -4.88 19.42 -10.58
C VAL A 97 -5.90 18.96 -11.63
N TRP A 98 -6.70 19.86 -12.19
CA TRP A 98 -7.64 19.54 -13.27
C TRP A 98 -6.93 18.94 -14.49
N GLN A 99 -5.87 19.61 -14.97
CA GLN A 99 -5.06 19.10 -16.10
C GLN A 99 -4.46 17.72 -15.78
N PHE A 100 -3.94 17.53 -14.57
CA PHE A 100 -3.43 16.23 -14.13
C PHE A 100 -4.52 15.15 -14.13
N LEU A 101 -5.73 15.46 -13.64
CA LEU A 101 -6.84 14.50 -13.66
C LEU A 101 -7.27 14.18 -15.08
N HIS A 102 -7.24 15.14 -16.00
CA HIS A 102 -7.67 14.99 -17.40
C HIS A 102 -6.51 14.80 -18.39
N TYR A 103 -5.43 14.16 -17.94
CA TYR A 103 -4.28 13.84 -18.79
C TYR A 103 -4.64 12.89 -19.93
N SER A 104 -3.93 13.03 -21.05
CA SER A 104 -4.04 12.14 -22.20
C SER A 104 -2.89 11.14 -22.25
N VAL A 105 -3.18 9.95 -22.77
CA VAL A 105 -2.21 8.88 -22.99
C VAL A 105 -2.12 8.63 -24.49
N GLU A 106 -0.89 8.58 -24.99
CA GLU A 106 -0.57 8.04 -26.30
C GLU A 106 -0.23 6.55 -26.17
N ASP A 107 -0.90 5.71 -26.97
CA ASP A 107 -0.59 4.28 -27.09
C ASP A 107 -0.64 3.89 -28.58
N GLY A 108 0.51 3.54 -29.15
CA GLY A 108 0.63 3.18 -30.57
C GLY A 108 0.14 4.26 -31.54
N GLY A 109 0.37 5.55 -31.23
CA GLY A 109 -0.10 6.68 -32.03
C GLY A 109 -1.57 7.06 -31.82
N THR A 110 -2.30 6.35 -30.95
CA THR A 110 -3.68 6.71 -30.58
C THR A 110 -3.68 7.50 -29.27
N PHE A 111 -4.28 8.69 -29.30
CA PHE A 111 -4.46 9.53 -28.13
C PHE A 111 -5.83 9.32 -27.50
N HIS A 112 -5.87 9.13 -26.18
CA HIS A 112 -7.12 9.09 -25.44
C HIS A 112 -6.94 9.65 -24.03
N THR A 113 -8.00 10.27 -23.50
CA THR A 113 -8.07 10.69 -22.10
C THR A 113 -8.83 9.62 -21.32
N PRO A 114 -8.23 8.99 -20.28
CA PRO A 114 -8.96 8.04 -19.47
C PRO A 114 -10.21 8.69 -18.85
N GLU A 115 -11.36 8.01 -18.83
CA GLU A 115 -12.57 8.59 -18.21
C GLU A 115 -12.48 8.55 -16.67
N PHE A 116 -11.89 7.48 -16.14
CA PHE A 116 -11.73 7.24 -14.70
C PHE A 116 -10.25 7.08 -14.33
N GLY A 117 -10.01 7.24 -13.03
CA GLY A 117 -8.72 6.96 -12.42
C GLY A 117 -7.69 8.07 -12.57
N ILE A 118 -6.55 7.87 -11.92
CA ILE A 118 -5.38 8.74 -11.99
C ILE A 118 -4.13 7.90 -12.31
N ALA A 119 -3.14 8.51 -12.97
CA ALA A 119 -1.92 7.81 -13.37
C ALA A 119 -1.14 7.28 -12.15
N ARG A 120 -0.89 5.98 -12.05
CA ARG A 120 -0.10 5.39 -10.93
C ARG A 120 1.36 5.87 -10.85
N SER A 121 1.86 6.45 -11.93
CA SER A 121 3.26 6.80 -12.18
C SER A 121 3.58 8.28 -11.97
N SER A 122 2.68 9.05 -11.33
CA SER A 122 2.93 10.45 -10.97
C SER A 122 3.32 10.59 -9.50
N SER A 123 4.14 11.60 -9.20
CA SER A 123 4.50 12.00 -7.84
C SER A 123 3.30 12.52 -7.04
N LEU A 124 2.27 13.03 -7.72
CA LEU A 124 1.06 13.58 -7.11
C LEU A 124 0.04 12.51 -6.71
N SER A 125 0.00 11.40 -7.44
CA SER A 125 -1.02 10.36 -7.25
C SER A 125 -1.06 9.77 -5.85
N PRO A 126 0.07 9.45 -5.18
CA PRO A 126 0.03 8.94 -3.81
C PRO A 126 -0.61 9.90 -2.80
N LEU A 127 -0.44 11.22 -2.99
CA LEU A 127 -1.04 12.25 -2.15
C LEU A 127 -2.54 12.33 -2.38
N LEU A 128 -2.96 12.47 -3.65
CA LEU A 128 -4.39 12.53 -3.99
C LEU A 128 -5.13 11.25 -3.61
N ALA A 129 -4.51 10.09 -3.80
CA ALA A 129 -5.06 8.80 -3.40
C ALA A 129 -5.11 8.61 -1.87
N ALA A 130 -4.27 9.32 -1.10
CA ALA A 130 -4.41 9.35 0.34
C ALA A 130 -5.56 10.26 0.76
N PHE A 131 -5.58 11.49 0.23
CA PHE A 131 -6.58 12.52 0.48
C PHE A 131 -8.00 12.06 0.12
N HIS A 132 -8.18 11.38 -1.02
CA HIS A 132 -9.50 10.93 -1.50
C HIS A 132 -10.30 10.10 -0.48
N LEU A 133 -9.59 9.34 0.35
CA LEU A 133 -10.15 8.45 1.36
C LEU A 133 -10.05 9.02 2.79
N TYR A 134 -9.77 10.32 2.93
CA TYR A 134 -9.62 10.99 4.23
C TYR A 134 -10.84 10.78 5.14
N GLU A 135 -12.05 10.95 4.61
CA GLU A 135 -13.30 10.76 5.38
C GLU A 135 -13.46 9.33 5.91
N VAL A 136 -13.00 8.34 5.16
CA VAL A 136 -12.99 6.93 5.59
C VAL A 136 -12.06 6.78 6.79
N ASP A 137 -10.85 7.32 6.67
CA ASP A 137 -9.85 7.24 7.74
C ASP A 137 -10.30 7.97 9.00
N ALA A 138 -10.84 9.18 8.86
CA ALA A 138 -11.35 9.99 9.96
C ALA A 138 -12.49 9.27 10.70
N HIS A 139 -13.44 8.68 9.95
CA HIS A 139 -14.54 7.91 10.53
C HIS A 139 -14.04 6.74 11.39
N PHE A 140 -13.15 5.90 10.85
CA PHE A 140 -12.67 4.72 11.57
C PHE A 140 -11.71 5.08 12.72
N ALA A 141 -10.94 6.16 12.58
CA ALA A 141 -10.04 6.61 13.65
C ALA A 141 -10.77 7.09 14.91
N GLN A 142 -12.02 7.55 14.78
CA GLN A 142 -12.86 7.97 15.92
C GLN A 142 -13.52 6.79 16.66
N GLN A 143 -13.44 5.57 16.12
CA GLN A 143 -14.07 4.40 16.73
C GLN A 143 -13.16 3.80 17.81
N THR A 144 -13.55 3.93 19.08
CA THR A 144 -12.74 3.47 20.24
C THR A 144 -12.72 1.96 20.45
N ASN A 145 -13.61 1.23 19.78
CA ASN A 145 -13.81 -0.21 19.95
C ASN A 145 -13.20 -1.06 18.82
N LEU A 146 -12.43 -0.43 17.94
CA LEU A 146 -11.71 -1.08 16.86
C LEU A 146 -10.37 -0.39 16.65
N ASP A 147 -9.48 -1.08 15.96
CA ASP A 147 -8.26 -0.50 15.47
C ASP A 147 -8.20 -0.52 13.96
N TYR A 148 -7.76 0.61 13.43
CA TYR A 148 -7.78 0.90 12.02
C TYR A 148 -6.37 1.29 11.54
N SER A 149 -6.02 0.77 10.38
CA SER A 149 -4.77 1.08 9.67
C SER A 149 -5.04 0.99 8.17
N ARG A 150 -4.54 1.95 7.40
CA ARG A 150 -4.63 1.93 5.94
C ARG A 150 -3.26 2.19 5.35
N TYR A 151 -2.95 1.52 4.26
CA TYR A 151 -1.75 1.79 3.47
C TYR A 151 -2.15 1.76 2.00
N MET A 152 -2.19 2.93 1.35
CA MET A 152 -2.81 3.09 0.04
C MET A 152 -4.26 2.55 0.03
N ASP A 153 -4.54 1.53 -0.78
CA ASP A 153 -5.83 0.84 -0.91
C ASP A 153 -5.99 -0.37 0.01
N ASP A 154 -4.94 -0.78 0.73
CA ASP A 154 -5.00 -1.85 1.72
C ASP A 154 -5.54 -1.31 3.05
N PHE A 155 -6.61 -1.93 3.57
CA PHE A 155 -7.23 -1.63 4.86
C PHE A 155 -7.04 -2.79 5.84
N PHE A 156 -6.79 -2.45 7.11
CA PHE A 156 -6.65 -3.40 8.21
C PHE A 156 -7.48 -2.94 9.41
N ILE A 157 -8.53 -3.68 9.71
CA ILE A 157 -9.45 -3.41 10.83
C ILE A 157 -9.40 -4.56 11.81
N ILE A 158 -9.10 -4.29 13.07
CA ILE A 158 -9.11 -5.25 14.17
C ILE A 158 -10.27 -4.90 15.10
N ALA A 159 -10.99 -5.90 15.59
CA ALA A 159 -12.03 -5.70 16.59
C ALA A 159 -12.07 -6.88 17.58
N ASN A 160 -12.61 -6.61 18.76
CA ASN A 160 -12.75 -7.62 19.80
C ASN A 160 -13.82 -8.66 19.48
N THR A 161 -14.95 -8.21 18.91
CA THR A 161 -16.09 -9.08 18.63
C THR A 161 -16.38 -9.17 17.14
N ARG A 162 -16.97 -10.30 16.72
CA ARG A 162 -17.44 -10.50 15.34
C ARG A 162 -18.47 -9.44 14.95
N TRP A 163 -19.32 -9.00 15.88
CA TRP A 163 -20.37 -8.02 15.61
C TRP A 163 -19.82 -6.62 15.35
N GLN A 164 -18.84 -6.18 16.14
CA GLN A 164 -18.11 -4.93 15.88
C GLN A 164 -17.45 -4.97 14.51
N LEU A 165 -16.73 -6.05 14.18
CA LEU A 165 -16.09 -6.19 12.88
C LEU A 165 -17.11 -6.16 11.73
N ARG A 166 -18.24 -6.87 11.85
CA ARG A 166 -19.31 -6.85 10.83
C ARG A 166 -19.88 -5.45 10.62
N ARG A 167 -20.05 -4.68 11.68
CA ARG A 167 -20.52 -3.28 11.60
C ARG A 167 -19.50 -2.42 10.87
N ALA A 168 -18.22 -2.54 11.23
CA ALA A 168 -17.12 -1.83 10.58
C ALA A 168 -17.01 -2.18 9.08
N VAL A 169 -17.06 -3.46 8.73
CA VAL A 169 -17.02 -3.92 7.33
C VAL A 169 -18.21 -3.38 6.53
N ARG A 170 -19.42 -3.40 7.11
CA ARG A 170 -20.60 -2.84 6.44
C ARG A 170 -20.42 -1.35 6.17
N LYS A 171 -19.92 -0.60 7.15
CA LYS A 171 -19.67 0.84 7.00
C LYS A 171 -18.56 1.13 5.98
N LEU A 172 -17.51 0.32 5.95
CA LEU A 172 -16.46 0.41 4.94
C LEU A 172 -17.02 0.18 3.54
N ASN A 173 -17.88 -0.82 3.35
CA ASN A 173 -18.53 -1.08 2.07
C ASN A 173 -19.45 0.07 1.65
N GLN A 174 -20.18 0.70 2.58
CA GLN A 174 -20.97 1.90 2.26
C GLN A 174 -20.10 3.05 1.74
N PHE A 175 -18.91 3.26 2.32
CA PHE A 175 -17.96 4.23 1.76
C PHE A 175 -17.47 3.83 0.38
N PHE A 176 -17.15 2.55 0.17
CA PHE A 176 -16.74 2.07 -1.14
C PHE A 176 -17.83 2.28 -2.18
N ASP A 177 -19.07 1.92 -1.88
CA ASP A 177 -20.21 2.12 -2.78
C ASP A 177 -20.41 3.61 -3.10
N GLN A 178 -20.28 4.49 -2.10
CA GLN A 178 -20.36 5.96 -2.29
C GLN A 178 -19.27 6.49 -3.23
N PHE A 179 -18.06 5.94 -3.18
CA PHE A 179 -16.95 6.34 -4.04
C PHE A 179 -16.87 5.54 -5.36
N GLY A 180 -17.78 4.58 -5.60
CA GLY A 180 -17.76 3.72 -6.79
C GLY A 180 -16.68 2.63 -6.75
N PHE A 181 -16.23 2.23 -5.56
CA PHE A 181 -15.25 1.18 -5.34
C PHE A 181 -15.89 -0.16 -4.96
N HIS A 182 -15.11 -1.23 -5.18
CA HIS A 182 -15.45 -2.57 -4.72
C HIS A 182 -14.24 -3.22 -4.06
N GLN A 183 -14.50 -4.09 -3.09
CA GLN A 183 -13.47 -4.91 -2.48
C GLN A 183 -12.82 -5.84 -3.51
N HIS A 184 -11.52 -6.08 -3.35
CA HIS A 184 -10.81 -7.08 -4.14
C HIS A 184 -11.11 -8.47 -3.56
N PRO A 185 -11.84 -9.35 -4.28
CA PRO A 185 -12.33 -10.61 -3.72
C PRO A 185 -11.17 -11.50 -3.24
N ASP A 186 -10.12 -11.66 -4.05
CA ASP A 186 -8.99 -12.56 -3.74
C ASP A 186 -8.01 -12.01 -2.70
N LYS A 187 -8.14 -10.73 -2.33
CA LYS A 187 -7.27 -10.09 -1.33
C LYS A 187 -8.00 -9.79 -0.02
N THR A 188 -9.29 -10.12 0.05
CA THR A 188 -10.11 -9.85 1.23
C THR A 188 -10.11 -11.04 2.18
N PHE A 189 -9.78 -10.80 3.43
CA PHE A 189 -9.87 -11.76 4.51
C PHE A 189 -10.65 -11.16 5.67
N ILE A 190 -11.72 -11.82 6.09
CA ILE A 190 -12.55 -11.43 7.23
C ILE A 190 -12.71 -12.64 8.13
N GLY A 191 -12.22 -12.56 9.37
CA GLY A 191 -12.32 -13.69 10.28
C GLY A 191 -11.53 -13.56 11.57
N PRO A 192 -11.41 -14.66 12.31
CA PRO A 192 -10.63 -14.69 13.55
C PRO A 192 -9.14 -14.45 13.29
N THR A 193 -8.49 -13.66 14.15
CA THR A 193 -7.04 -13.36 14.07
C THR A 193 -6.17 -14.61 14.12
N ARG A 194 -6.58 -15.64 14.87
CA ARG A 194 -5.89 -16.95 14.94
C ARG A 194 -5.69 -17.67 13.60
N LYS A 195 -6.55 -17.44 12.60
CA LYS A 195 -6.39 -18.05 11.26
C LYS A 195 -5.22 -17.44 10.48
N GLY A 196 -4.84 -16.23 10.86
CA GLY A 196 -3.77 -15.47 10.27
C GLY A 196 -4.14 -14.76 8.97
N THR A 197 -3.54 -13.59 8.79
CA THR A 197 -3.67 -12.74 7.60
C THR A 197 -2.33 -12.09 7.28
N ASP A 198 -2.17 -11.62 6.05
CA ASP A 198 -0.94 -10.95 5.61
C ASP A 198 -1.12 -9.43 5.69
N TRP A 199 -0.08 -8.71 6.14
CA TRP A 199 -0.01 -7.25 6.14
C TRP A 199 1.41 -6.79 5.89
N MET A 200 1.61 -5.89 4.92
CA MET A 200 2.92 -5.30 4.56
C MET A 200 4.05 -6.33 4.35
N GLY A 201 3.72 -7.52 3.85
CA GLY A 201 4.70 -8.59 3.59
C GLY A 201 5.00 -9.52 4.77
N TYR A 202 4.28 -9.41 5.87
CA TYR A 202 4.38 -10.30 7.03
C TYR A 202 3.09 -11.10 7.21
N ARG A 203 3.21 -12.32 7.75
CA ARG A 203 2.10 -13.15 8.21
C ARG A 203 1.84 -12.84 9.68
N LEU A 204 0.61 -12.46 10.03
CA LEU A 204 0.22 -12.08 11.38
C LEU A 204 -0.90 -12.97 11.88
N THR A 205 -0.86 -13.34 13.15
CA THR A 205 -1.94 -14.04 13.87
C THR A 205 -2.26 -13.30 15.18
N ASP A 206 -3.11 -13.87 16.03
CA ASP A 206 -3.31 -13.47 17.43
C ASP A 206 -2.04 -13.52 18.30
N LYS A 207 -0.94 -14.09 17.80
CA LYS A 207 0.38 -14.05 18.43
C LYS A 207 1.27 -12.92 17.87
N GLY A 208 0.71 -12.03 17.04
CA GLY A 208 1.45 -11.00 16.31
C GLY A 208 2.10 -11.56 15.04
N VAL A 209 3.16 -10.91 14.56
CA VAL A 209 3.96 -11.37 13.41
C VAL A 209 4.57 -12.74 13.67
N GLN A 210 4.31 -13.69 12.76
CA GLN A 210 4.76 -15.09 12.85
C GLN A 210 5.84 -15.43 11.82
N SER A 211 5.81 -14.80 10.65
CA SER A 211 6.78 -15.05 9.58
C SER A 211 6.71 -13.97 8.50
N VAL A 212 7.61 -14.04 7.52
CA VAL A 212 7.42 -13.36 6.23
C VAL A 212 6.21 -14.01 5.53
N ALA A 213 5.35 -13.19 4.94
CA ALA A 213 4.18 -13.67 4.21
C ALA A 213 4.62 -14.61 3.05
N PRO A 214 3.91 -15.74 2.81
CA PRO A 214 4.26 -16.67 1.74
C PRO A 214 4.42 -15.98 0.38
N ARG A 215 3.51 -15.05 0.05
CA ARG A 215 3.58 -14.26 -1.19
C ARG A 215 4.86 -13.42 -1.28
N ALA A 216 5.29 -12.81 -0.19
CA ALA A 216 6.53 -12.02 -0.17
C ALA A 216 7.77 -12.90 -0.38
N LEU A 217 7.77 -14.11 0.20
CA LEU A 217 8.82 -15.10 -0.02
C LEU A 217 8.86 -15.58 -1.49
N THR A 218 7.71 -15.94 -2.08
CA THR A 218 7.63 -16.34 -3.50
C THR A 218 8.12 -15.23 -4.43
N ASN A 219 7.74 -13.98 -4.15
CA ASN A 219 8.22 -12.82 -4.91
C ASN A 219 9.73 -12.63 -4.79
N HIS A 220 10.29 -12.83 -3.58
CA HIS A 220 11.73 -12.76 -3.35
C HIS A 220 12.49 -13.82 -4.16
N LEU A 221 12.05 -15.07 -4.12
CA LEU A 221 12.65 -16.17 -4.89
C LEU A 221 12.56 -15.95 -6.40
N THR A 222 11.41 -15.48 -6.88
CA THR A 222 11.21 -15.12 -8.30
C THR A 222 12.16 -14.01 -8.73
N ARG A 223 12.31 -12.97 -7.91
CA ARG A 223 13.22 -11.84 -8.16
C ARG A 223 14.68 -12.29 -8.14
N LEU A 224 15.07 -13.18 -7.21
CA LEU A 224 16.41 -13.77 -7.17
C LEU A 224 16.73 -14.52 -8.46
N ARG A 225 15.82 -15.40 -8.89
CA ARG A 225 15.99 -16.16 -10.14
C ARG A 225 16.17 -15.25 -11.34
N ARG A 226 15.31 -14.24 -11.49
CA ARG A 226 15.41 -13.25 -12.58
C ARG A 226 16.72 -12.47 -12.53
N LEU A 227 17.13 -12.03 -11.33
CA LEU A 227 18.40 -11.30 -11.16
C LEU A 227 19.58 -12.18 -11.57
N TYR A 228 19.60 -13.43 -11.12
CA TYR A 228 20.61 -14.40 -11.48
C TYR A 228 20.69 -14.58 -13.00
N GLU A 229 19.55 -14.82 -13.67
CA GLU A 229 19.45 -14.96 -15.13
C GLU A 229 19.94 -13.70 -15.88
N GLN A 230 19.51 -12.51 -15.46
CA GLN A 230 19.92 -11.23 -16.07
C GLN A 230 21.40 -10.95 -15.92
N THR A 231 22.05 -11.45 -14.88
CA THR A 231 23.48 -11.22 -14.60
C THR A 231 24.41 -12.26 -15.20
N ARG A 232 23.91 -13.27 -15.94
CA ARG A 232 24.73 -14.37 -16.50
C ARG A 232 25.81 -13.91 -17.47
N HIS A 233 25.64 -12.77 -18.13
CA HIS A 233 26.63 -12.20 -19.04
C HIS A 233 27.78 -11.46 -18.30
N LEU A 234 27.70 -11.33 -16.99
CA LEU A 234 28.70 -10.65 -16.17
C LEU A 234 29.72 -11.64 -15.60
N THR A 235 30.86 -11.11 -15.15
CA THR A 235 31.86 -11.90 -14.42
C THR A 235 31.30 -12.45 -13.09
N ALA A 236 31.84 -13.57 -12.62
CA ALA A 236 31.41 -14.20 -11.36
C ALA A 236 31.44 -13.22 -10.16
N ARG A 237 32.48 -12.37 -10.08
CA ARG A 237 32.60 -11.35 -9.02
C ARG A 237 31.47 -10.31 -9.10
N GLN A 238 31.16 -9.80 -10.28
CA GLN A 238 30.09 -8.82 -10.47
C GLN A 238 28.71 -9.41 -10.19
N GLN A 239 28.48 -10.66 -10.61
CA GLN A 239 27.26 -11.40 -10.30
C GLN A 239 27.09 -11.56 -8.79
N GLN A 240 28.14 -12.01 -8.10
CA GLN A 240 28.13 -12.18 -6.65
C GLN A 240 27.80 -10.87 -5.93
N VAL A 241 28.44 -9.75 -6.29
CA VAL A 241 28.17 -8.43 -5.67
C VAL A 241 26.72 -8.00 -5.86
N ARG A 242 26.15 -8.18 -7.07
CA ARG A 242 24.76 -7.78 -7.35
C ARG A 242 23.74 -8.64 -6.59
N VAL A 243 23.92 -9.97 -6.62
CA VAL A 243 23.03 -10.91 -5.92
C VAL A 243 23.13 -10.72 -4.41
N ALA A 244 24.34 -10.68 -3.85
CA ALA A 244 24.58 -10.46 -2.43
C ALA A 244 24.01 -9.12 -1.96
N GLY A 245 24.18 -8.06 -2.74
CA GLY A 245 23.60 -6.74 -2.42
C GLY A 245 22.07 -6.76 -2.37
N TYR A 246 21.41 -7.48 -3.28
CA TYR A 246 19.96 -7.66 -3.23
C TYR A 246 19.52 -8.51 -2.03
N VAL A 247 20.18 -9.64 -1.78
CA VAL A 247 19.89 -10.52 -0.63
C VAL A 247 20.06 -9.77 0.69
N GLY A 248 21.15 -9.02 0.86
CA GLY A 248 21.40 -8.23 2.05
C GLY A 248 20.30 -7.19 2.32
N ARG A 249 19.84 -6.46 1.29
CA ARG A 249 18.71 -5.54 1.44
C ARG A 249 17.41 -6.26 1.81
N TRP A 250 17.16 -7.44 1.25
CA TRP A 250 15.98 -8.23 1.58
C TRP A 250 16.03 -8.73 3.03
N GLN A 251 17.19 -9.18 3.51
CA GLN A 251 17.41 -9.60 4.90
C GLN A 251 17.20 -8.45 5.89
N VAL A 252 17.73 -7.25 5.58
CA VAL A 252 17.49 -6.06 6.40
C VAL A 252 15.99 -5.73 6.50
N TRP A 253 15.24 -5.92 5.41
CA TRP A 253 13.79 -5.76 5.44
C TRP A 253 13.10 -6.88 6.23
N SER A 254 13.41 -8.16 5.98
CA SER A 254 12.69 -9.30 6.58
C SER A 254 12.92 -9.44 8.09
N VAL A 255 14.10 -9.05 8.59
CA VAL A 255 14.48 -9.12 10.02
C VAL A 255 14.02 -7.87 10.80
N CYS A 256 13.48 -6.86 10.12
CA CYS A 256 13.15 -5.55 10.71
C CYS A 256 12.03 -5.58 11.77
N ILE A 257 11.41 -6.74 11.97
CA ILE A 257 10.51 -7.03 13.08
C ILE A 257 11.14 -8.22 13.77
N GLN A 258 11.89 -7.99 14.85
CA GLN A 258 12.48 -9.08 15.62
C GLN A 258 11.36 -9.99 16.13
N MET A 259 11.15 -11.08 15.40
CA MET A 259 10.72 -12.35 15.95
C MET A 259 11.94 -12.92 16.70
N PRO A 260 11.79 -13.51 17.90
CA PRO A 260 12.86 -14.32 18.46
C PRO A 260 13.09 -15.48 17.48
N ALA A 261 14.20 -15.45 16.74
CA ALA A 261 14.58 -16.59 15.93
C ALA A 261 14.90 -17.76 16.88
N PRO A 262 14.47 -19.00 16.59
CA PRO A 262 15.18 -20.13 17.16
C PRO A 262 16.58 -20.09 16.58
N ILE A 263 17.57 -19.94 17.46
CA ILE A 263 18.98 -19.96 17.11
C ILE A 263 19.32 -21.38 16.65
N CYS A 264 19.10 -21.71 15.37
CA CYS A 264 19.83 -22.80 14.75
C CYS A 264 21.21 -22.25 14.39
N ARG A 265 22.16 -22.40 15.32
CA ARG A 265 23.58 -22.23 15.00
C ARG A 265 23.95 -23.28 13.94
N PRO A 266 24.66 -22.92 12.86
CA PRO A 266 25.27 -23.92 11.99
C PRO A 266 26.27 -24.72 12.82
N HIS A 267 26.10 -26.04 12.88
CA HIS A 267 27.12 -26.94 13.38
C HIS A 267 28.38 -26.78 12.50
N PRO A 268 29.58 -26.65 13.08
CA PRO A 268 30.80 -26.71 12.31
C PRO A 268 30.92 -28.10 11.65
N PRO A 269 31.50 -28.18 10.45
CA PRO A 269 31.72 -29.47 9.79
C PRO A 269 32.60 -30.34 10.69
N ARG A 270 32.11 -31.54 11.01
CA ARG A 270 32.96 -32.60 11.58
C ARG A 270 33.94 -33.01 10.49
N THR A 271 35.20 -32.67 10.67
CA THR A 271 36.31 -33.29 9.95
C THR A 271 36.38 -34.75 10.37
N CYS A 272 36.25 -35.66 9.41
CA CYS A 272 36.82 -37.01 9.50
C CYS A 272 38.29 -36.93 9.07
#